data_AF-A0ABD3FDI2-F1
#
_entry.id   AF-A0ABD3FDI2-F1
#
_cell.length_a   1.000
_cell.length_b   1.000
_cell.length_c   1.000
_cell.angle_alpha   90.00
_cell.angle_beta   90.00
_cell.angle_gamma   90.00
#
_symmetry.space_group_name_H-M   'P 1'
#
loop_
_entity.id
_entity.type
_entity.pdbx_description
1 polymer ?
#
loop_
_entity_poly.entity_id
_entity_poly.type
_entity_poly.pdbx_seq_one_letter_code
_entity_poly.pdbx_strand_id
1 'polypeptide(L)'
;MKVATDKQTSRRLVDVPNHALVQVLKTTVARLHSLEMELDELELALDDDQKEIEGYTHELDECRQRLEDIQEFTRALQAGEVPSVLDAVSALADMVEEHEEEENAIKQYEEVRGWHEQQFEKLQGQSVDLKKERIELHKTCIEICSIFRANGVFELIRMRLAKRNLKSV
;
A
#
# COMPACT_ATOMS: atom_id res chain seq x y z
N MET A 1 -13.81 -21.31 6.62
CA MET A 1 -13.26 -21.51 7.99
C MET A 1 -13.91 -20.48 8.91
N LYS A 2 -15.07 -20.81 9.49
CA LYS A 2 -15.34 -21.18 10.91
C LYS A 2 -15.09 -20.05 11.92
N VAL A 3 -16.23 -19.50 12.37
CA VAL A 3 -16.57 -18.53 13.45
C VAL A 3 -16.09 -18.97 14.85
N ALA A 4 -14.95 -19.68 14.93
CA ALA A 4 -14.45 -20.27 16.16
C ALA A 4 -13.60 -19.31 17.01
N THR A 5 -13.03 -18.27 16.40
CA THR A 5 -12.17 -17.29 17.08
C THR A 5 -12.96 -16.35 18.00
N ASP A 6 -14.09 -15.81 17.54
CA ASP A 6 -14.93 -14.87 18.31
C ASP A 6 -15.37 -15.43 19.67
N LYS A 7 -15.88 -16.67 19.70
CA LYS A 7 -16.36 -17.27 20.96
C LYS A 7 -15.23 -17.60 21.94
N GLN A 8 -14.02 -17.81 21.45
CA GLN A 8 -12.87 -18.17 22.28
C GLN A 8 -12.24 -16.93 22.92
N THR A 9 -12.19 -15.81 22.20
CA THR A 9 -11.70 -14.53 22.73
C THR A 9 -12.66 -13.96 23.78
N SER A 10 -13.96 -13.90 23.49
CA SER A 10 -14.99 -13.51 24.47
C SER A 10 -14.94 -14.35 25.75
N ARG A 11 -14.81 -15.68 25.65
CA ARG A 11 -14.69 -16.56 26.82
C ARG A 11 -13.45 -16.28 27.65
N ARG A 12 -12.32 -15.94 27.01
CA ARG A 12 -11.07 -15.59 27.72
C ARG A 12 -11.17 -14.27 28.48
N LEU A 13 -11.95 -13.31 27.99
CA LEU A 13 -12.06 -11.98 28.58
C LEU A 13 -13.06 -11.91 29.75
N VAL A 14 -14.11 -12.75 29.74
CA VAL A 14 -15.18 -12.73 30.77
C VAL A 14 -14.64 -13.04 32.17
N ASP A 15 -13.63 -13.90 32.30
CA ASP A 15 -13.03 -14.28 33.58
C ASP A 15 -11.92 -13.30 34.04
N VAL A 16 -11.63 -12.26 33.26
CA VAL A 16 -10.57 -11.29 33.57
C VAL A 16 -11.12 -10.20 34.51
N PRO A 17 -10.40 -9.87 35.60
CA PRO A 17 -10.80 -8.78 36.48
C PRO A 17 -10.92 -7.44 35.75
N ASN A 18 -11.89 -6.61 36.12
CA ASN A 18 -12.14 -5.30 35.48
C ASN A 18 -10.88 -4.41 35.37
N HIS A 19 -9.98 -4.43 36.37
CA HIS A 19 -8.75 -3.64 36.33
C HIS A 19 -7.76 -4.11 35.25
N ALA A 20 -7.68 -5.43 35.02
CA ALA A 20 -6.86 -6.01 33.97
C ALA A 20 -7.49 -5.77 32.59
N LEU A 21 -8.82 -5.86 32.47
CA LEU A 21 -9.55 -5.47 31.25
C LEU A 21 -9.30 -4.01 30.86
N VAL A 22 -9.18 -3.09 31.83
CA VAL A 22 -8.82 -1.69 31.54
C VAL A 22 -7.42 -1.59 30.94
N GLN A 23 -6.46 -2.38 31.42
CA GLN A 23 -5.10 -2.38 30.85
C GLN A 23 -5.09 -2.96 29.44
N VAL A 24 -5.82 -4.06 29.20
CA VAL A 24 -5.98 -4.62 27.85
C VAL A 24 -6.59 -3.57 26.92
N LEU A 25 -7.69 -2.92 27.33
CA LEU A 25 -8.32 -1.86 26.53
C LEU A 25 -7.36 -0.71 26.21
N LYS A 26 -6.57 -0.25 27.18
CA LYS A 26 -5.57 0.81 26.97
C LYS A 26 -4.52 0.40 25.94
N THR A 27 -3.95 -0.81 26.06
CA THR A 27 -2.97 -1.33 25.12
C THR A 27 -3.57 -1.51 23.72
N THR A 28 -4.80 -2.03 23.64
CA THR A 28 -5.52 -2.20 22.36
C THR A 28 -5.77 -0.87 21.68
N VAL A 29 -6.23 0.16 22.40
CA VAL A 29 -6.44 1.51 21.83
C VAL A 29 -5.12 2.14 21.41
N ALA A 30 -4.04 1.98 22.18
CA ALA A 30 -2.72 2.47 21.79
C ALA A 30 -2.22 1.77 20.51
N ARG A 31 -2.42 0.45 20.37
CA ARG A 31 -2.07 -0.27 19.15
C ARG A 31 -2.93 0.15 17.96
N LEU A 32 -4.23 0.39 18.16
CA LEU A 32 -5.12 0.91 17.10
C LEU A 32 -4.64 2.26 16.56
N HIS A 33 -4.21 3.18 17.43
CA HIS A 33 -3.64 4.46 16.99
C HIS A 33 -2.31 4.28 16.24
N SER A 34 -1.46 3.35 16.68
CA SER A 34 -0.22 3.00 15.95
C SER A 34 -0.54 2.47 14.55
N LEU A 35 -1.52 1.56 14.46
CA LEU A 35 -1.97 0.98 13.20
C LEU A 35 -2.54 2.01 12.23
N GLU A 36 -3.23 3.04 12.72
CA GLU A 36 -3.72 4.13 11.87
C GLU A 36 -2.54 4.84 11.19
N MET A 37 -1.51 5.22 11.95
CA MET A 37 -0.31 5.84 11.37
C MET A 37 0.43 4.90 10.41
N GLU A 38 0.61 3.63 10.78
CA GLU A 38 1.26 2.62 9.92
C GLU A 38 0.50 2.40 8.61
N LEU A 39 -0.83 2.40 8.65
CA LEU A 39 -1.67 2.27 7.46
C LEU A 39 -1.61 3.52 6.58
N ASP A 40 -1.60 4.71 7.16
CA ASP A 40 -1.49 5.97 6.41
C ASP A 40 -0.12 6.06 5.70
N GLU A 41 0.98 5.73 6.39
CA GLU A 41 2.33 5.66 5.80
C GLU A 41 2.40 4.64 4.65
N LEU A 42 1.77 3.49 4.83
CA LEU A 42 1.76 2.43 3.83
C LEU A 42 0.88 2.79 2.63
N GLU A 43 -0.22 3.52 2.82
CA GLU A 43 -1.05 4.02 1.72
C GLU A 43 -0.30 5.07 0.89
N LEU A 44 0.51 5.92 1.51
CA LEU A 44 1.42 6.82 0.79
C LEU A 44 2.47 6.05 -0.03
N ALA A 45 3.14 5.07 0.58
CA ALA A 45 4.14 4.28 -0.11
C ALA A 45 3.56 3.48 -1.30
N LEU A 46 2.34 2.97 -1.16
CA LEU A 46 1.63 2.31 -2.26
C LEU A 46 1.31 3.28 -3.42
N ASP A 47 0.88 4.51 -3.09
CA ASP A 47 0.60 5.53 -4.10
C ASP A 47 1.88 5.96 -4.84
N ASP A 48 2.99 6.08 -4.12
CA ASP A 48 4.30 6.39 -4.71
C ASP A 48 4.75 5.27 -5.68
N ASP A 49 4.75 4.00 -5.25
CA ASP A 49 5.13 2.89 -6.12
C ASP A 49 4.18 2.75 -7.34
N GLN A 50 2.88 2.99 -7.16
CA GLN A 50 1.92 2.97 -8.27
C GLN A 50 2.24 4.05 -9.32
N LYS A 51 2.60 5.25 -8.88
CA LYS A 51 3.00 6.35 -9.78
C LYS A 51 4.29 6.04 -10.53
N GLU A 52 5.28 5.45 -9.86
CA GLU A 52 6.52 5.03 -10.50
C GLU A 52 6.25 3.95 -11.56
N ILE A 53 5.40 2.95 -11.26
CA ILE A 53 4.99 1.92 -12.23
C ILE A 53 4.31 2.54 -13.46
N GLU A 54 3.39 3.48 -13.24
CA GLU A 54 2.71 4.20 -14.33
C GLU A 54 3.70 5.04 -15.16
N GLY A 55 4.63 5.73 -14.49
CA GLY A 55 5.69 6.50 -15.13
C GLY A 55 6.58 5.63 -16.02
N TYR A 56 7.13 4.55 -15.49
CA TYR A 56 7.96 3.63 -16.28
C TYR A 56 7.17 2.91 -17.38
N THR A 57 5.87 2.67 -17.18
CA THR A 57 5.01 2.13 -18.25
C THR A 57 4.89 3.11 -19.40
N HIS A 58 4.72 4.40 -19.10
CA HIS A 58 4.68 5.44 -20.12
C HIS A 58 6.00 5.55 -20.88
N GLU A 59 7.13 5.61 -20.18
CA GLU A 59 8.47 5.66 -20.80
C GLU A 59 8.74 4.44 -21.70
N LEU A 60 8.30 3.25 -21.28
CA LEU A 60 8.41 2.04 -22.09
C LEU A 60 7.59 2.09 -23.37
N ASP A 61 6.38 2.63 -23.31
CA ASP A 61 5.53 2.79 -24.48
C ASP A 61 6.14 3.83 -25.45
N GLU A 62 6.73 4.90 -24.93
CA GLU A 62 7.45 5.87 -25.77
C GLU A 62 8.70 5.28 -26.42
N CYS A 63 9.53 4.53 -25.68
CA CYS A 63 10.69 3.82 -26.24
C CYS A 63 10.27 2.85 -27.36
N ARG A 64 9.18 2.11 -27.16
CA ARG A 64 8.68 1.16 -28.17
C ARG A 64 8.21 1.88 -29.43
N GLN A 65 7.53 3.02 -29.29
CA GLN A 65 7.15 3.84 -30.44
C GLN A 65 8.39 4.37 -31.18
N ARG A 66 9.40 4.86 -30.46
CA ARG A 66 10.66 5.32 -31.10
C ARG A 66 11.38 4.19 -31.82
N LEU A 67 11.41 2.98 -31.28
CA LEU A 67 11.93 1.81 -31.97
C LEU A 67 11.16 1.48 -33.26
N GLU A 68 9.83 1.56 -33.24
CA GLU A 68 9.02 1.36 -34.44
C GLU A 68 9.35 2.41 -35.52
N ASP A 69 9.47 3.67 -35.12
CA ASP A 69 9.84 4.79 -36.00
C ASP A 69 11.25 4.59 -36.59
N ILE A 70 12.24 4.20 -35.77
CA ILE A 70 13.61 3.88 -36.22
C ILE A 70 13.58 2.72 -37.22
N GLN A 71 12.81 1.67 -36.96
CA GLN A 71 12.70 0.51 -37.83
C GLN A 71 11.99 0.84 -39.15
N GLU A 72 10.97 1.69 -39.13
CA GLU A 72 10.31 2.19 -40.35
C GLU A 72 11.26 3.07 -41.17
N PHE A 73 11.95 4.01 -40.52
CA PHE A 73 12.90 4.90 -41.19
C PHE A 73 14.09 4.13 -41.79
N THR A 74 14.64 3.16 -41.06
CA THR A 74 15.70 2.26 -41.55
C THR A 74 15.25 1.48 -42.78
N ARG A 75 14.02 0.95 -42.78
CA ARG A 75 13.43 0.26 -43.94
C ARG A 75 13.28 1.20 -45.14
N ALA A 76 12.77 2.41 -44.94
CA ALA A 76 12.60 3.40 -46.00
C ALA A 76 13.95 3.85 -46.58
N LEU A 77 14.97 4.04 -45.75
CA LEU A 77 16.34 4.34 -46.18
C LEU A 77 16.93 3.23 -47.05
N GLN A 78 16.79 1.97 -46.61
CA GLN A 78 17.28 0.81 -47.37
C GLN A 78 16.56 0.63 -48.71
N ALA A 79 15.28 0.99 -48.78
CA ALA A 79 14.48 0.97 -50.01
C ALA A 79 14.80 2.16 -50.95
N GLY A 80 15.58 3.15 -50.50
CA GLY A 80 15.86 4.38 -51.26
C GLY A 80 14.65 5.32 -51.35
N GLU A 81 13.68 5.17 -50.45
CA GLU A 81 12.42 5.93 -50.42
C GLU A 81 12.57 7.28 -49.73
N VAL A 82 13.75 7.58 -49.16
CA VAL A 82 14.08 8.84 -48.48
C VAL A 82 15.12 9.63 -49.31
N PRO A 83 14.73 10.25 -50.44
CA PRO A 83 15.66 10.94 -51.34
C PRO A 83 16.30 12.21 -50.76
N SER A 84 15.83 12.68 -49.60
CA SER A 84 16.41 13.82 -48.89
C SER A 84 17.69 13.47 -48.11
N VAL A 85 17.98 12.19 -47.87
CA VAL A 85 19.17 11.75 -47.15
C VAL A 85 20.29 11.47 -48.16
N LEU A 86 21.29 12.35 -48.19
CA LEU A 86 22.40 12.30 -49.14
C LEU A 86 23.44 11.23 -48.80
N ASP A 87 23.59 10.90 -47.51
CA ASP A 87 24.47 9.84 -47.02
C ASP A 87 23.67 8.80 -46.25
N ALA A 88 23.07 7.88 -46.99
CA ALA A 88 22.27 6.79 -46.42
C ALA A 88 23.12 5.81 -45.58
N VAL A 89 24.44 5.69 -45.84
CA VAL A 89 25.29 4.76 -45.09
C VAL A 89 25.55 5.28 -43.69
N SER A 90 25.89 6.57 -43.55
CA SER A 90 26.03 7.19 -42.23
C SER A 90 24.70 7.17 -41.48
N ALA A 91 23.60 7.57 -42.13
CA ALA A 91 22.28 7.56 -41.48
C ALA A 91 21.86 6.16 -40.99
N LEU A 92 22.18 5.10 -41.74
CA LEU A 92 21.92 3.73 -41.29
C LEU A 92 22.79 3.32 -40.10
N ALA A 93 24.03 3.79 -40.02
CA ALA A 93 24.89 3.54 -38.86
C ALA A 93 24.33 4.25 -37.61
N ASP A 94 23.93 5.51 -37.75
CA ASP A 94 23.31 6.28 -36.68
C ASP A 94 22.03 5.59 -36.16
N MET A 95 21.18 5.08 -37.07
CA MET A 95 19.95 4.35 -36.68
C MET A 95 20.21 3.03 -35.98
N VAL A 96 21.34 2.36 -36.24
CA VAL A 96 21.74 1.16 -35.49
C VAL A 96 22.11 1.52 -34.06
N GLU A 97 22.86 2.61 -33.87
CA GLU A 97 23.22 3.11 -32.53
C GLU A 97 21.97 3.51 -31.75
N GLU A 98 21.09 4.34 -32.33
CA GLU A 98 19.82 4.75 -31.70
C GLU A 98 18.93 3.55 -31.35
N HIS A 99 18.87 2.52 -32.21
CA HIS A 99 18.14 1.30 -31.91
C HIS A 99 18.71 0.54 -30.71
N GLU A 100 20.03 0.41 -30.62
CA GLU A 100 20.70 -0.23 -29.48
C GLU A 100 20.49 0.55 -28.18
N GLU A 101 20.51 1.90 -28.24
CA GLU A 101 20.23 2.76 -27.10
C GLU A 101 18.80 2.60 -26.58
N GLU A 102 17.79 2.61 -27.46
CA GLU A 102 16.39 2.41 -27.07
C GLU A 102 16.14 0.99 -26.51
N GLU A 103 16.75 -0.05 -27.09
CA GLU A 103 16.67 -1.40 -26.52
C GLU A 103 17.28 -1.49 -25.12
N ASN A 104 18.37 -0.77 -24.89
CA ASN A 104 19.01 -0.72 -23.58
C ASN A 104 18.16 0.06 -22.57
N ALA A 105 17.55 1.18 -22.99
CA ALA A 105 16.62 1.95 -22.16
C ALA A 105 15.40 1.09 -21.75
N ILE A 106 14.80 0.35 -22.69
CA ILE A 106 13.69 -0.57 -22.40
C ILE A 106 14.07 -1.58 -21.33
N LYS A 107 15.24 -2.24 -21.45
CA LYS A 107 15.69 -3.22 -20.47
C LYS A 107 15.81 -2.61 -19.07
N GLN A 108 16.36 -1.40 -18.97
CA GLN A 108 16.51 -0.69 -17.70
C GLN A 108 15.15 -0.32 -17.10
N TYR A 109 14.23 0.23 -17.90
CA TYR A 109 12.90 0.58 -17.42
C TYR A 109 12.09 -0.66 -17.01
N GLU A 110 12.20 -1.78 -17.73
CA GLU A 110 11.55 -3.04 -17.35
C GLU A 110 12.08 -3.58 -16.02
N GLU A 111 13.40 -3.50 -15.78
CA GLU A 111 14.01 -3.93 -14.53
C GLU A 111 13.52 -3.07 -13.35
N VAL A 112 13.56 -1.74 -13.50
CA VAL A 112 13.15 -0.81 -12.44
C VAL A 112 11.65 -0.90 -12.18
N ARG A 113 10.81 -0.94 -13.23
CA ARG A 113 9.35 -1.15 -13.08
C ARG A 113 9.07 -2.46 -12.36
N GLY A 114 9.76 -3.54 -12.73
CA GLY A 114 9.59 -4.85 -12.07
C GLY A 114 9.97 -4.83 -10.59
N TRP A 115 10.95 -4.01 -10.19
CA TRP A 115 11.27 -3.79 -8.79
C TRP A 115 10.13 -3.09 -8.03
N HIS A 116 9.56 -2.02 -8.61
CA HIS A 116 8.41 -1.32 -8.00
C HIS A 116 7.17 -2.21 -7.93
N GLU A 117 6.87 -3.01 -8.96
CA GLU A 117 5.76 -3.98 -8.94
C GLU A 117 5.90 -4.97 -7.76
N GLN A 118 7.12 -5.49 -7.54
CA GLN A 118 7.38 -6.39 -6.40
C GLN A 118 7.24 -5.70 -5.04
N GLN A 119 7.71 -4.46 -4.92
CA GLN A 119 7.51 -3.69 -3.67
C GLN A 119 6.03 -3.40 -3.43
N PHE A 120 5.30 -2.99 -4.46
CA PHE A 120 3.87 -2.72 -4.40
C PHE A 120 3.07 -3.95 -3.94
N GLU A 121 3.32 -5.12 -4.51
CA GLU A 121 2.68 -6.37 -4.07
C GLU A 121 2.96 -6.70 -2.60
N LYS A 122 4.21 -6.51 -2.16
CA LYS A 122 4.62 -6.73 -0.77
C LYS A 122 3.92 -5.76 0.18
N LEU A 123 3.87 -4.48 -0.16
CA LEU A 123 3.18 -3.44 0.62
C LEU A 123 1.68 -3.70 0.67
N GLN A 124 1.06 -4.14 -0.44
CA GLN A 124 -0.35 -4.54 -0.44
C GLN A 124 -0.62 -5.69 0.54
N GLY A 125 0.25 -6.70 0.55
CA GLY A 125 0.17 -7.80 1.50
C GLY A 125 0.21 -7.32 2.95
N GLN A 126 1.14 -6.42 3.26
CA GLN A 126 1.24 -5.78 4.58
C GLN A 126 -0.01 -4.96 4.94
N SER A 127 -0.54 -4.16 4.01
CA SER A 127 -1.80 -3.40 4.20
C SER A 127 -2.94 -4.32 4.61
N VAL A 128 -3.09 -5.45 3.92
CA VAL A 128 -4.16 -6.42 4.19
C VAL A 128 -4.03 -7.01 5.59
N ASP A 129 -2.82 -7.34 6.02
CA ASP A 129 -2.60 -7.93 7.35
C ASP A 129 -2.81 -6.89 8.47
N LEU A 130 -2.36 -5.65 8.31
CA LEU A 130 -2.64 -4.57 9.26
C LEU A 130 -4.14 -4.23 9.32
N LYS A 131 -4.85 -4.25 8.19
CA LYS A 131 -6.31 -4.07 8.14
C LYS A 131 -7.05 -5.20 8.87
N LYS A 132 -6.58 -6.46 8.78
CA LYS A 132 -7.11 -7.57 9.59
C LYS A 132 -6.85 -7.37 11.09
N GLU A 133 -5.62 -6.99 11.46
CA GLU A 133 -5.27 -6.70 12.86
C GLU A 133 -6.19 -5.62 13.44
N ARG A 134 -6.39 -4.53 12.70
CA ARG A 134 -7.28 -3.43 13.08
C ARG A 134 -8.70 -3.90 13.38
N ILE A 135 -9.25 -4.80 12.58
CA ILE A 135 -10.59 -5.37 12.76
C ILE A 135 -10.66 -6.19 14.07
N GLU A 136 -9.68 -7.04 14.32
CA GLU A 136 -9.64 -7.89 15.52
C GLU A 136 -9.47 -7.06 16.81
N LEU A 137 -8.67 -5.99 16.76
CA LEU A 137 -8.53 -5.06 17.88
C LEU A 137 -9.82 -4.28 18.14
N HIS A 138 -10.53 -3.83 17.10
CA HIS A 138 -11.85 -3.19 17.26
C HIS A 138 -12.86 -4.14 17.91
N LYS A 139 -12.90 -5.41 17.49
CA LYS A 139 -13.75 -6.43 18.14
C LYS A 139 -13.41 -6.57 19.62
N THR A 140 -12.12 -6.67 19.94
CA THR A 140 -11.65 -6.75 21.34
C THR A 140 -12.13 -5.55 22.16
N CYS A 141 -12.04 -4.32 21.63
CA CYS A 141 -12.57 -3.13 22.29
C CYS A 141 -14.09 -3.22 22.55
N ILE A 142 -14.87 -3.71 21.59
CA ILE A 142 -16.33 -3.88 21.72
C ILE A 142 -16.67 -4.93 22.78
N GLU A 143 -15.95 -6.05 22.80
CA GLU A 143 -16.13 -7.11 23.80
C GLU A 143 -15.85 -6.61 25.21
N ILE A 144 -14.71 -5.94 25.42
CA ILE A 144 -14.35 -5.37 26.72
C ILE A 144 -15.39 -4.33 27.16
N CYS A 145 -15.82 -3.44 26.27
CA CYS A 145 -16.88 -2.48 26.57
C CYS A 145 -18.20 -3.17 26.95
N SER A 146 -18.54 -4.28 26.31
CA SER A 146 -19.73 -5.07 26.63
C SER A 146 -19.63 -5.69 28.02
N ILE A 147 -18.46 -6.22 28.40
CA ILE A 147 -18.19 -6.73 29.74
C ILE A 147 -18.30 -5.62 30.79
N PHE A 148 -17.71 -4.44 30.55
CA PHE A 148 -17.85 -3.30 31.45
C PHE A 148 -19.28 -2.83 31.65
N ARG A 149 -20.11 -2.89 30.59
CA ARG A 149 -21.54 -2.61 30.69
C ARG A 149 -22.24 -3.65 31.57
N ALA A 150 -22.00 -4.94 31.34
CA ALA A 150 -22.59 -6.03 32.12
C ALA A 150 -22.19 -5.96 33.61
N ASN A 151 -20.94 -5.60 33.89
CA ASN A 151 -20.39 -5.50 35.24
C ASN A 151 -20.74 -4.17 35.94
N GLY A 152 -21.53 -3.29 35.32
CA GLY A 152 -21.93 -2.00 35.90
C GLY A 152 -20.79 -0.97 36.05
N VAL A 153 -19.64 -1.20 35.41
CA VAL A 153 -18.45 -0.32 35.50
C VAL A 153 -18.77 1.07 34.96
N PHE A 154 -19.48 1.15 33.83
CA PHE A 154 -19.84 2.44 33.23
C PHE A 154 -20.79 3.27 34.10
N GLU A 155 -21.79 2.65 34.75
CA GLU A 155 -22.70 3.36 35.64
C GLU A 155 -21.96 3.90 36.88
N LEU A 156 -21.03 3.10 37.42
CA LEU A 156 -20.19 3.52 38.52
C LEU A 156 -19.28 4.70 38.15
N ILE A 157 -18.71 4.72 36.94
CA ILE A 157 -17.94 5.85 36.42
C ILE A 157 -18.83 7.09 36.27
N ARG A 158 -20.02 6.98 35.66
CA ARG A 158 -20.96 8.11 35.51
C ARG A 158 -21.36 8.72 36.85
N MET A 159 -21.72 7.90 37.83
CA MET A 159 -22.03 8.38 39.18
C MET A 159 -20.86 9.13 39.81
N ARG A 160 -19.63 8.61 39.66
CA ARG A 160 -18.43 9.26 40.21
C ARG A 160 -18.12 10.59 39.52
N LEU A 161 -18.29 10.67 38.20
CA LEU A 161 -18.12 11.90 37.43
C LEU A 161 -19.17 12.95 37.84
N ALA A 162 -20.45 12.57 37.95
CA ALA A 162 -21.51 13.47 38.41
C ALA A 162 -21.24 14.02 39.83
N LYS A 163 -20.79 13.16 40.77
CA LYS A 163 -20.39 13.59 42.12
C LYS A 163 -19.16 14.51 42.12
N ARG A 164 -18.24 14.36 41.17
CA ARG A 164 -17.08 15.26 41.01
C ARG A 164 -17.52 16.63 40.47
N ASN A 165 -18.38 16.65 39.46
CA ASN A 165 -18.88 17.88 38.85
C ASN A 165 -19.74 18.69 39.83
N LEU A 166 -20.45 18.03 40.75
CA LEU A 166 -21.18 18.68 41.86
C LEU A 166 -20.27 19.27 42.95
N LYS A 167 -18.99 18.87 43.02
CA LYS A 167 -18.01 19.40 43.98
C LYS A 167 -17.14 20.52 43.40
N SER A 168 -17.21 20.74 42.09
CA SER A 168 -16.48 21.81 41.38
C SER A 168 -17.36 23.03 41.08
N VAL A 169 -18.60 23.05 41.58
CA VAL A 169 -19.54 24.19 41.63
C VAL A 169 -19.66 24.61 43.09
#